data_AF-A0A358QVZ6-F1
#
_entry.id   AF-A0A358QVZ6-F1
#
_cell.length_a   1.000
_cell.length_b   1.000
_cell.length_c   1.000
_cell.angle_alpha   90.00
_cell.angle_beta   90.00
_cell.angle_gamma   90.00
#
_symmetry.space_group_name_H-M   'P 1'
#
loop_
_entity.id
_entity.type
_entity.pdbx_description
1 polymer ?
#
loop_
_entity_poly.entity_id
_entity_poly.type
_entity_poly.pdbx_seq_one_letter_code
_entity_poly.pdbx_strand_id
1 'polypeptide(L)'
;MFIELNYSIEQVLTALQTIRVNLIRDEYVLHDIITETLFNAGITHEKEYRLAPRNRIDFFIPGGIGIEVKKGKPYTRQVIEQLERYTSFPEIKAIILVVERNLDIPKEINGKKCFSFGLNKLWGIAI
;
A
#
# COMPACT_ATOMS: atom_id res chain seq x y z
N MET A 1 -7.56 -28.75 4.54
CA MET A 1 -8.38 -27.73 3.87
C MET A 1 -7.79 -26.38 4.24
N PHE A 2 -7.00 -25.77 3.36
CA PHE A 2 -6.47 -24.42 3.60
C PHE A 2 -7.59 -23.44 3.27
N ILE A 3 -7.97 -22.59 4.21
CA ILE A 3 -8.89 -21.47 3.95
C ILE A 3 -8.04 -20.41 3.24
N GLU A 4 -8.39 -20.05 2.01
CA GLU A 4 -7.82 -18.87 1.37
C GLU A 4 -8.29 -17.64 2.14
N LEU A 5 -7.36 -16.96 2.81
CA LEU A 5 -7.61 -15.66 3.42
C LEU A 5 -7.76 -14.63 2.29
N ASN A 6 -8.97 -14.14 2.09
CA ASN A 6 -9.26 -13.07 1.14
C ASN A 6 -9.61 -11.80 1.89
N TYR A 7 -8.78 -10.77 1.71
CA TYR A 7 -9.02 -9.42 2.23
C TYR A 7 -9.58 -8.53 1.11
N SER A 8 -10.52 -7.64 1.44
CA SER A 8 -11.02 -6.64 0.50
C SER A 8 -10.13 -5.39 0.52
N ILE A 9 -10.10 -4.65 -0.59
CA ILE A 9 -9.37 -3.38 -0.65
C ILE A 9 -9.91 -2.39 0.38
N GLU A 10 -11.23 -2.36 0.56
CA GLU A 10 -11.90 -1.49 1.52
C GLU A 10 -11.43 -1.79 2.94
N GLN A 11 -11.29 -3.06 3.33
CA GLN A 11 -10.76 -3.44 4.63
C GLN A 11 -9.34 -2.91 4.86
N VAL A 12 -8.46 -3.06 3.86
CA VAL A 12 -7.08 -2.57 3.94
C VAL A 12 -7.05 -1.04 4.03
N LEU A 13 -7.82 -0.35 3.19
CA LEU A 13 -7.91 1.11 3.22
C LEU A 13 -8.47 1.62 4.55
N THR A 14 -9.49 0.97 5.12
CA THR A 14 -10.04 1.32 6.43
C THR A 14 -9.02 1.14 7.55
N ALA A 15 -8.19 0.09 7.50
CA ALA A 15 -7.10 -0.07 8.46
C ALA A 15 -6.09 1.08 8.33
N LEU A 16 -5.63 1.38 7.11
CA LEU A 16 -4.67 2.46 6.84
C LEU A 16 -5.21 3.85 7.24
N GLN A 17 -6.52 4.08 7.21
CA GLN A 17 -7.15 5.32 7.70
C GLN A 17 -6.96 5.58 9.19
N THR A 18 -6.64 4.57 9.98
CA THR A 18 -6.38 4.73 11.42
C THR A 18 -4.99 5.32 11.70
N ILE A 19 -4.09 5.31 10.70
CA ILE A 19 -2.74 5.85 10.83
C ILE A 19 -2.79 7.35 11.07
N ARG A 20 -2.35 7.76 12.26
CA ARG A 20 -2.13 9.16 12.61
C ARG A 20 -0.65 9.42 12.67
N VAL A 21 -0.15 10.14 11.68
CA VAL A 21 1.27 10.45 11.58
C VAL A 21 1.50 11.95 11.70
N ASN A 22 2.24 12.34 12.73
CA ASN A 22 2.95 13.61 12.75
C ASN A 22 4.15 13.52 11.81
N LEU A 23 4.96 14.58 11.73
CA LEU A 23 6.16 14.66 10.87
C LEU A 23 7.04 13.39 11.00
N ILE A 24 6.89 12.43 10.08
CA ILE A 24 7.65 11.17 10.10
C ILE A 24 9.04 11.49 9.58
N ARG A 25 10.09 11.12 10.33
CA ARG A 25 11.48 11.41 9.92
C ARG A 25 12.05 10.39 8.93
N ASP A 26 11.60 9.12 8.98
CA ASP A 26 12.13 8.04 8.13
C ASP A 26 11.01 7.12 7.57
N GLU A 27 11.23 6.51 6.41
CA GLU A 27 10.36 5.52 5.76
C GLU A 27 10.27 4.22 6.56
N TYR A 28 11.36 3.83 7.24
CA TYR A 28 11.34 2.68 8.16
C TYR A 28 10.28 2.82 9.26
N VAL A 29 10.15 4.02 9.84
CA VAL A 29 9.12 4.28 10.87
C VAL A 29 7.72 4.15 10.29
N LEU A 30 7.51 4.59 9.05
CA LEU A 30 6.20 4.45 8.40
C LEU A 30 5.88 2.98 8.11
N HIS A 31 6.88 2.19 7.69
CA HIS A 31 6.72 0.75 7.52
C HIS A 31 6.32 0.05 8.83
N ASP A 32 6.93 0.42 9.96
CA ASP A 32 6.59 -0.15 11.26
C ASP A 32 5.17 0.23 11.71
N ILE A 33 4.75 1.49 11.49
CA ILE A 33 3.38 1.93 11.77
C ILE A 33 2.36 1.16 10.91
N ILE A 34 2.65 0.96 9.62
CA ILE A 34 1.77 0.17 8.73
C ILE A 34 1.71 -1.29 9.20
N THR A 35 2.85 -1.87 9.58
CA THR A 35 2.94 -3.24 10.13
C THR A 35 2.03 -3.40 11.35
N GLU A 36 2.18 -2.51 12.33
CA GLU A 36 1.37 -2.51 13.56
C GLU A 36 -0.11 -2.27 13.25
N THR A 37 -0.42 -1.35 12.34
CA THR A 37 -1.79 -1.05 11.93
C THR A 37 -2.49 -2.24 11.31
N LEU A 38 -1.85 -2.91 10.35
CA LEU A 38 -2.39 -4.10 9.69
C LEU A 38 -2.54 -5.25 10.70
N PHE A 39 -1.56 -5.44 11.58
CA PHE A 39 -1.61 -6.44 12.64
C PHE A 39 -2.80 -6.22 13.59
N ASN A 40 -2.98 -4.99 14.09
CA ASN A 40 -4.08 -4.62 14.99
C ASN A 40 -5.45 -4.73 14.31
N ALA A 41 -5.52 -4.60 12.97
CA ALA A 41 -6.72 -4.83 12.18
C ALA A 41 -6.97 -6.33 11.87
N GLY A 42 -6.11 -7.25 12.31
CA GLY A 42 -6.22 -8.68 11.99
C GLY A 42 -5.88 -9.03 10.54
N ILE A 43 -5.13 -8.15 9.85
CA ILE A 43 -4.74 -8.31 8.45
C ILE A 43 -3.36 -8.96 8.38
N THR A 44 -3.36 -10.22 7.93
CA THR A 44 -2.14 -10.97 7.64
C THR A 44 -1.40 -10.30 6.47
N HIS A 45 -0.10 -10.14 6.60
CA HIS A 45 0.73 -9.52 5.57
C HIS A 45 2.18 -10.01 5.64
N GLU A 46 2.88 -9.92 4.52
CA GLU A 46 4.32 -10.18 4.39
C GLU A 46 5.03 -8.88 4.01
N LYS A 47 6.10 -8.53 4.73
CA LYS A 47 6.95 -7.37 4.42
C LYS A 47 7.99 -7.72 3.35
N GLU A 48 8.37 -6.75 2.53
CA GLU A 48 9.46 -6.86 1.54
C GLU A 48 9.28 -8.09 0.62
N TYR A 49 8.03 -8.36 0.25
CA TYR A 49 7.61 -9.56 -0.44
C TYR A 49 8.26 -9.64 -1.82
N ARG A 50 8.92 -10.77 -2.09
CA ARG A 50 9.69 -10.97 -3.31
C ARG A 50 8.79 -11.49 -4.44
N LEU A 51 8.41 -10.59 -5.34
CA LEU A 51 7.69 -10.94 -6.58
C LEU A 51 8.62 -11.62 -7.60
N ALA A 52 9.87 -11.14 -7.70
CA ALA A 52 10.89 -11.69 -8.59
C ALA A 52 12.29 -11.25 -8.13
N PRO A 53 13.40 -11.73 -8.74
CA PRO A 53 14.72 -11.15 -8.47
C PRO A 53 14.70 -9.63 -8.66
N ARG A 54 15.19 -8.89 -7.64
CA ARG A 54 15.24 -7.42 -7.60
C ARG A 54 13.86 -6.72 -7.65
N ASN A 55 12.77 -7.46 -7.46
CA ASN A 55 11.42 -6.93 -7.41
C ASN A 55 10.81 -7.31 -6.06
N ARG A 56 10.80 -6.33 -5.14
CA ARG A 56 10.20 -6.46 -3.82
C ARG A 56 9.16 -5.38 -3.67
N ILE A 57 7.97 -5.77 -3.26
CA ILE A 57 6.93 -4.85 -2.85
C ILE A 57 6.95 -4.73 -1.33
N ASP A 58 6.74 -3.54 -0.80
CA ASP A 58 6.91 -3.27 0.63
C ASP A 58 6.00 -4.16 1.49
N PHE A 59 4.74 -4.36 1.07
CA PHE A 59 3.84 -5.31 1.71
C PHE A 59 3.03 -6.11 0.70
N PHE A 60 2.80 -7.38 1.02
CA PHE A 60 1.89 -8.26 0.31
C PHE A 60 0.85 -8.83 1.28
N ILE A 61 -0.43 -8.70 0.92
CA ILE A 61 -1.56 -9.23 1.68
C ILE A 61 -2.14 -10.42 0.90
N PRO A 62 -2.42 -11.56 1.57
CA PRO A 62 -3.08 -12.71 0.95
C PRO A 62 -4.35 -12.32 0.18
N GLY A 63 -4.56 -12.95 -0.98
CA GLY A 63 -5.56 -12.50 -1.97
C GLY A 63 -4.98 -11.53 -3.02
N GLY A 64 -3.71 -11.13 -2.89
CA GLY A 64 -2.97 -10.45 -3.95
C GLY A 64 -3.03 -8.92 -3.90
N ILE A 65 -3.22 -8.34 -2.72
CA ILE A 65 -3.15 -6.88 -2.55
C ILE A 65 -1.71 -6.51 -2.22
N GLY A 66 -1.09 -5.71 -3.09
CA GLY A 66 0.22 -5.12 -2.84
C GLY A 66 0.11 -3.73 -2.20
N ILE A 67 1.03 -3.38 -1.30
CA ILE A 67 1.19 -2.00 -0.80
C ILE A 67 2.61 -1.53 -1.08
N GLU A 68 2.73 -0.37 -1.70
CA GLU A 68 4.00 0.35 -1.90
C GLU A 68 3.95 1.66 -1.12
N VAL A 69 5.02 1.99 -0.41
CA VAL A 69 5.15 3.15 0.47
C VAL A 69 6.16 4.13 -0.13
N LYS A 70 5.82 5.43 -0.11
CA LYS A 70 6.73 6.50 -0.53
C LYS A 70 6.62 7.71 0.36
N LYS A 71 7.76 8.22 0.81
CA LYS A 71 7.85 9.48 1.56
C LYS A 71 7.98 10.72 0.68
N GLY A 72 7.67 11.87 1.27
CA GLY A 72 7.85 13.18 0.67
C GLY A 72 7.00 13.39 -0.58
N LYS A 73 7.63 13.94 -1.62
CA LYS A 73 7.01 14.15 -2.94
C LYS A 73 7.76 13.25 -3.94
N PRO A 74 7.41 11.97 -4.05
CA PRO A 74 8.07 11.06 -4.98
C PRO A 74 7.86 11.54 -6.42
N TYR A 75 8.80 11.20 -7.30
CA TYR A 75 8.68 11.56 -8.70
C TYR A 75 7.62 10.68 -9.37
N THR A 76 6.51 11.28 -9.81
CA THR A 76 5.32 10.57 -10.31
C THR A 76 5.64 9.52 -11.37
N ARG A 77 6.53 9.85 -12.32
CA ARG A 77 6.91 8.91 -13.39
C ARG A 77 7.62 7.67 -12.86
N GLN A 78 8.54 7.82 -11.90
CA GLN A 78 9.24 6.68 -11.28
C GLN A 78 8.26 5.79 -10.50
N VAL A 79 7.29 6.40 -9.83
CA VAL A 79 6.22 5.66 -9.14
C VAL A 79 5.39 4.87 -10.14
N ILE A 80 4.95 5.49 -11.24
CA ILE A 80 4.16 4.80 -12.27
C ILE A 80 4.96 3.64 -12.88
N GLU A 81 6.22 3.85 -13.28
CA GLU A 81 7.09 2.79 -13.82
C GLU A 81 7.28 1.61 -12.84
N GLN A 82 7.31 1.90 -11.53
CA GLN A 82 7.39 0.88 -10.49
C GLN A 82 6.06 0.12 -10.34
N LEU A 83 4.93 0.82 -10.31
CA LEU A 83 3.60 0.21 -10.22
C LEU A 83 3.29 -0.62 -11.46
N GLU A 84 3.67 -0.18 -12.67
CA GLU A 84 3.59 -0.95 -13.91
C GLU A 84 4.36 -2.27 -13.79
N ARG A 85 5.59 -2.21 -13.26
CA ARG A 85 6.39 -3.41 -13.03
C ARG A 85 5.71 -4.37 -12.07
N TYR A 86 5.21 -3.90 -10.93
CA TYR A 86 4.56 -4.77 -9.94
C TYR A 86 3.24 -5.33 -10.43
N THR A 87 2.43 -4.52 -11.11
CA THR A 87 1.16 -4.95 -11.70
C THR A 87 1.35 -5.91 -12.87
N SER A 88 2.55 -6.09 -13.42
CA SER A 88 2.82 -7.15 -14.40
C SER A 88 2.82 -8.57 -13.80
N PHE A 89 3.06 -8.72 -12.48
CA PHE A 89 3.16 -10.03 -11.83
C PHE A 89 1.79 -10.61 -11.45
N PRO A 90 1.49 -11.89 -11.78
CA PRO A 90 0.15 -12.48 -11.58
C PRO A 90 -0.30 -12.54 -10.11
N GLU A 91 0.62 -12.54 -9.15
CA GLU A 91 0.40 -12.52 -7.70
C GLU A 91 -0.29 -11.23 -7.25
N ILE A 92 0.02 -10.10 -7.89
CA ILE A 92 -0.64 -8.82 -7.65
C ILE A 92 -1.98 -8.82 -8.37
N LYS A 93 -3.07 -8.54 -7.66
CA LYS A 93 -4.44 -8.35 -8.19
C LYS A 93 -4.89 -6.90 -8.08
N ALA A 94 -4.36 -6.18 -7.10
CA ALA A 94 -4.55 -4.75 -6.90
C ALA A 94 -3.36 -4.17 -6.13
N ILE A 95 -3.14 -2.86 -6.23
CA ILE A 95 -2.04 -2.18 -5.53
C ILE A 95 -2.52 -0.91 -4.85
N ILE A 96 -2.02 -0.66 -3.65
CA ILE A 96 -2.24 0.57 -2.87
C ILE A 96 -0.90 1.28 -2.74
N LEU A 97 -0.79 2.47 -3.30
CA LEU A 97 0.31 3.38 -3.05
C LEU A 97 0.00 4.20 -1.81
N VAL A 98 0.79 4.05 -0.76
CA VAL A 98 0.75 4.88 0.45
C VAL A 98 1.79 5.99 0.33
N VAL A 99 1.33 7.23 0.42
CA VAL A 99 2.17 8.42 0.29
C VAL A 99 1.92 9.39 1.43
N GLU A 100 2.93 10.13 1.86
CA GLU A 100 2.72 11.21 2.85
C GLU A 100 1.75 12.26 2.32
N ARG A 101 1.95 12.72 1.09
CA ARG A 101 1.09 13.72 0.42
C ARG A 101 0.41 13.08 -0.78
N ASN A 102 -0.79 13.56 -1.12
CA ASN A 102 -1.54 13.06 -2.27
C ASN A 102 -0.67 13.04 -3.54
N LEU A 103 -0.67 11.90 -4.22
CA LEU A 103 -0.06 11.71 -5.52
C LEU A 103 -1.09 11.07 -6.44
N ASP A 104 -1.43 11.73 -7.54
CA ASP A 104 -2.33 11.15 -8.52
C ASP A 104 -1.62 10.07 -9.34
N ILE A 105 -2.27 8.92 -9.46
CA ILE A 105 -1.85 7.79 -10.28
C ILE A 105 -3.05 7.29 -11.09
N PRO A 106 -2.85 6.58 -12.21
CA PRO A 106 -3.94 5.90 -12.91
C PRO A 106 -4.72 5.00 -11.96
N LYS A 107 -6.05 4.93 -12.12
CA LYS A 107 -6.92 4.05 -11.31
C LYS A 107 -6.76 2.58 -11.66
N GLU A 108 -6.15 2.30 -12.80
CA GLU A 108 -5.87 0.96 -13.30
C GLU A 108 -4.54 0.97 -14.06
N ILE A 109 -3.72 -0.06 -13.84
CA ILE A 109 -2.46 -0.31 -14.55
C ILE A 109 -2.39 -1.81 -14.85
N ASN A 110 -2.10 -2.20 -16.09
CA ASN A 110 -2.06 -3.60 -16.53
C ASN A 110 -3.33 -4.41 -16.16
N GLY A 111 -4.50 -3.78 -16.23
CA GLY A 111 -5.78 -4.41 -15.89
C GLY A 111 -6.03 -4.57 -14.38
N LYS A 112 -5.19 -3.98 -13.52
CA LYS A 112 -5.27 -4.12 -12.06
C LYS A 112 -5.56 -2.78 -11.42
N LYS A 113 -6.46 -2.78 -10.43
CA LYS A 113 -6.86 -1.57 -9.72
C LYS A 113 -5.70 -0.99 -8.92
N CYS A 114 -5.53 0.32 -9.00
CA CYS A 114 -4.53 1.09 -8.29
C CYS A 114 -5.20 2.15 -7.43
N PHE A 115 -4.78 2.25 -6.17
CA PHE A 115 -5.30 3.21 -5.21
C PHE A 115 -4.15 4.08 -4.70
N SER A 116 -4.37 5.39 -4.59
CA SER A 116 -3.44 6.30 -3.92
C SER A 116 -4.02 6.71 -2.57
N PHE A 117 -3.25 6.50 -1.51
CA PHE A 117 -3.63 6.74 -0.13
C PHE A 117 -2.69 7.75 0.52
N GLY A 118 -3.17 8.98 0.72
CA GLY A 118 -2.43 10.05 1.36
C GLY A 118 -2.57 10.06 2.89
N LEU A 119 -1.47 10.00 3.62
CA LEU A 119 -1.44 10.00 5.09
C LEU A 119 -1.69 11.38 5.73
N ASN A 120 -1.38 12.47 5.02
CA ASN A 120 -1.65 13.85 5.49
C ASN A 120 -3.14 14.25 5.41
N LYS A 121 -4.06 13.33 5.10
CA LYS A 121 -5.47 13.56 5.38
C LYS A 121 -5.66 13.53 6.89
N LEU A 122 -5.45 14.69 7.52
CA LEU A 122 -6.11 15.03 8.77
C LEU A 122 -7.59 14.89 8.47
N TRP A 123 -8.19 13.74 8.79
CA TRP A 123 -9.63 13.61 8.85
C TRP A 123 -10.10 14.43 10.06
N GLY A 124 -10.04 15.75 9.92
CA GLY A 124 -10.89 16.65 10.67
C GLY A 124 -12.30 16.29 10.26
N ILE A 125 -13.09 15.85 11.23
CA ILE A 125 -14.51 15.63 11.06
C ILE A 125 -15.08 16.94 10.51
N ALA A 126 -15.49 16.94 9.24
CA ALA A 126 -16.45 17.92 8.77
C ALA A 126 -17.82 17.31 9.10
N ILE A 127 -18.39 17.77 10.22
CA ILE A 127 -19.84 17.67 10.48
C ILE A 127 -20.52 18.72 9.61
#